data_AF-A0A1Q6M2D8-F1
#
_entry.id   AF-A0A1Q6M2D8-F1
#
_cell.length_a   1.000
_cell.length_b   1.000
_cell.length_c   1.000
_cell.angle_alpha   90.00
_cell.angle_beta   90.00
_cell.angle_gamma   90.00
#
_symmetry.space_group_name_H-M   'P 1'
#
loop_
_entity.id
_entity.type
_entity.pdbx_description
1 polymer ?
#
loop_
_entity_poly.entity_id
_entity_poly.type
_entity_poly.pdbx_seq_one_letter_code
_entity_poly.pdbx_strand_id
1 'polypeptide(L)' 'MIKKLAWNTFKNTGNINTFLELMEVENVERDLQKNALNNQINCEKDIYGNNKDKGNNSFRK' A
#
# COMPACT_ATOMS: atom_id res chain seq x y z
N MET A 1 -0.09 -9.22 12.05
CA MET A 1 -0.74 -10.30 12.85
C MET A 1 -0.31 -11.69 12.40
N ILE A 2 -0.33 -11.98 11.09
CA ILE A 2 0.08 -13.29 10.53
C ILE A 2 1.49 -13.72 10.95
N LYS A 3 2.50 -12.81 10.94
CA LYS A 3 3.85 -13.14 11.43
C LYS A 3 3.89 -13.76 12.83
N LYS A 4 3.10 -13.22 13.77
CA LYS A 4 3.06 -13.71 15.16
C LYS A 4 2.40 -15.09 15.24
N LEU A 5 1.35 -15.30 14.44
CA LEU A 5 0.71 -16.61 14.31
C LEU A 5 1.67 -17.64 13.70
N ALA A 6 2.33 -17.29 12.59
CA ALA A 6 3.32 -18.14 11.94
C ALA A 6 4.45 -18.53 12.91
N TRP A 7 5.00 -17.55 13.64
CA TRP A 7 6.06 -17.79 14.62
C TRP A 7 5.59 -18.71 15.77
N ASN A 8 4.40 -18.46 16.33
CA ASN A 8 3.86 -19.31 17.39
C ASN A 8 3.59 -20.74 16.91
N THR A 9 3.04 -20.90 15.71
CA THR A 9 2.83 -22.21 15.08
C THR A 9 4.16 -22.93 14.87
N PHE A 10 5.17 -22.26 14.34
CA PHE A 10 6.52 -22.80 14.20
C PHE A 10 7.12 -23.21 15.55
N LYS A 11 7.00 -22.38 16.59
CA LYS A 11 7.50 -22.70 17.93
C LYS A 11 6.83 -23.94 18.53
N ASN A 12 5.56 -24.18 18.21
CA ASN A 12 4.80 -25.33 18.72
C ASN A 12 5.01 -26.60 17.90
N THR A 13 5.16 -26.50 16.58
CA THR A 13 5.18 -27.68 15.68
C THR A 13 6.53 -27.94 15.02
N GLY A 14 7.44 -26.97 15.02
CA GLY A 14 8.71 -27.02 14.28
C GLY A 14 8.55 -27.05 12.76
N ASN A 15 7.33 -26.92 12.22
CA ASN A 15 7.10 -27.06 10.78
C ASN A 15 7.49 -25.78 10.03
N ILE A 16 8.66 -25.83 9.39
CA ILE A 16 9.21 -24.72 8.61
C ILE A 16 8.40 -24.41 7.35
N ASN A 17 7.82 -25.42 6.70
CA ASN A 17 7.06 -25.22 5.46
C ASN A 17 5.81 -24.38 5.74
N THR A 18 5.05 -24.75 6.79
CA THR A 18 3.88 -23.97 7.22
C THR A 18 4.24 -22.55 7.63
N PHE A 19 5.42 -22.33 8.23
CA PHE A 19 5.90 -20.98 8.55
C PHE A 19 6.13 -20.15 7.28
N LEU A 20 6.81 -20.72 6.28
CA LEU A 20 7.12 -20.05 5.03
C LEU A 20 5.84 -19.73 4.22
N GLU A 21 4.90 -20.67 4.14
CA GLU A 21 3.60 -20.47 3.51
C GLU A 21 2.84 -19.29 4.13
N LEU A 22 2.78 -19.23 5.47
CA LEU A 22 2.11 -18.12 6.16
C LEU A 22 2.83 -16.77 5.96
N MET A 23 4.16 -16.78 5.86
CA MET A 23 4.95 -15.58 5.56
C MET A 23 4.71 -15.08 4.13
N GLU A 24 4.55 -15.98 3.16
CA GLU A 24 4.20 -15.61 1.78
C GLU A 24 2.81 -14.99 1.69
N VAL A 25 1.81 -15.55 2.38
CA VAL A 25 0.46 -14.97 2.47
C VAL A 25 0.51 -13.53 3.02
N GLU A 26 1.29 -13.29 4.07
CA GLU A 26 1.45 -11.94 4.63
C GLU A 26 2.07 -10.95 3.65
N ASN A 27 3.03 -11.40 2.82
CA ASN A 27 3.63 -10.56 1.80
C ASN A 27 2.60 -10.17 0.72
N VAL A 28 1.80 -11.13 0.25
CA VAL A 28 0.75 -10.90 -0.74
C VAL A 28 -0.30 -9.92 -0.21
N GLU A 29 -0.77 -10.09 1.03
CA GLU A 29 -1.72 -9.15 1.65
C GLU A 29 -1.16 -7.73 1.72
N ARG A 30 0.12 -7.58 2.10
CA ARG A 30 0.78 -6.28 2.19
C ARG A 30 0.90 -5.60 0.82
N ASP A 31 1.19 -6.37 -0.22
CA ASP A 31 1.30 -5.83 -1.58
C ASP A 31 -0.08 -5.44 -2.14
N LEU A 32 -1.12 -6.22 -1.85
CA LEU A 32 -2.51 -5.84 -2.13
C LEU A 32 -2.92 -4.53 -1.43
N GLN A 33 -2.59 -4.37 -0.15
CA GLN A 33 -2.88 -3.14 0.59
C GLN A 33 -2.16 -1.92 0.02
N LYS A 34 -0.88 -2.07 -0.35
CA LYS A 34 -0.11 -1.00 -1.01
C LYS A 34 -0.75 -0.60 -2.34
N ASN A 35 -1.16 -1.57 -3.16
CA ASN A 35 -1.80 -1.30 -4.44
C ASN A 35 -3.15 -0.58 -4.26
N ALA A 36 -3.96 -0.98 -3.27
CA ALA A 36 -5.21 -0.30 -2.94
C ALA A 36 -4.97 1.16 -2.49
N LEU A 37 -3.97 1.40 -1.64
CA LEU A 37 -3.63 2.74 -1.14
C LEU A 37 -3.05 3.65 -2.23
N ASN A 38 -2.22 3.09 -3.12
CA ASN A 38 -1.69 3.82 -4.28
C ASN A 38 -2.79 4.27 -5.24
N ASN A 39 -3.84 3.46 -5.44
CA ASN A 39 -5.00 3.85 -6.22
C ASN A 39 -5.77 5.00 -5.57
N GLN A 40 -5.91 5.00 -4.24
CA GLN A 40 -6.58 6.08 -3.50
C GLN A 40 -5.82 7.42 -3.59
N ILE A 41 -4.48 7.40 -3.56
CA ILE A 41 -3.65 8.61 -3.73
C ILE A 41 -3.79 9.20 -5.14
N ASN A 42 -3.94 8.36 -6.16
CA ASN A 42 -4.17 8.84 -7.54
C ASN A 42 -5.53 9.54 -7.66
N CYS A 43 -6.55 9.10 -6.94
CA CYS A 43 -7.84 9.79 -6.87
C CYS A 43 -7.70 11.22 -6.33
N GLU A 44 -6.89 11.44 -5.29
CA GLU A 44 -6.71 12.76 -4.69
C GLU A 44 -5.90 13.71 -5.58
N LYS A 45 -4.90 13.22 -6.33
CA LYS A 45 -4.14 14.03 -7.29
C LYS A 45 -5.02 14.60 -8.40
N ASP A 46 -5.99 13.83 -8.88
CA ASP A 46 -6.93 14.29 -9.92
C ASP A 46 -7.93 15.33 -9.37
N ILE A 47 -8.22 15.29 -8.06
CA ILE A 47 -9.13 16.24 -7.39
C ILE A 47 -8.41 17.56 -7.07
N TYR A 48 -7.13 17.54 -6.68
CA TYR A 48 -6.36 18.76 -6.32
C TYR A 48 -5.50 19.32 -7.48
N GLY A 49 -5.39 18.62 -8.61
CA GLY A 49 -4.46 18.93 -9.70
C GLY A 49 -4.93 19.95 -10.76
N ASN A 50 -6.11 20.57 -10.62
CA ASN A 50 -6.67 21.44 -11.67
C ASN A 50 -6.66 22.95 -11.38
N ASN A 51 -6.03 23.41 -10.30
CA ASN A 51 -5.75 24.84 -10.12
C ASN A 51 -4.46 25.22 -10.85
N LYS A 52 -4.45 25.09 -12.18
CA LYS A 52 -3.53 25.90 -13.00
C LYS A 52 -4.08 27.30 -12.98
N ASP A 53 -3.60 28.11 -12.04
CA ASP A 53 -3.73 29.56 -12.09
C ASP A 53 -3.17 30.02 -13.44
N LYS A 54 -4.05 30.20 -14.42
CA LYS A 54 -3.76 30.91 -15.65
C LYS A 54 -3.66 32.37 -15.25
N GLY A 55 -2.50 32.77 -14.75
CA GLY A 55 -2.11 34.15 -14.52
C GLY A 55 -2.08 34.93 -15.84
N ASN A 56 -3.26 35.22 -16.37
CA ASN A 56 -3.45 36.13 -17.49
C ASN A 56 -3.51 37.54 -16.93
N ASN A 57 -2.35 38.14 -16.65
CA ASN A 57 -2.29 39.57 -16.38
C ASN A 57 -1.92 40.30 -17.68
N SER A 58 -2.92 40.67 -18.48
CA SER A 58 -2.76 41.44 -19.72
C SER A 58 -2.71 42.96 -19.49
N PHE A 59 -2.31 43.44 -18.31
CA PHE A 59 -2.24 44.87 -18.01
C PHE A 59 -0.83 45.30 -17.62
N ARG A 60 0.01 45.49 -18.65
CA ARG A 60 1.08 46.49 -18.63
C ARG A 60 1.23 47.06 -20.04
N LYS A 61 0.28 47.92 -20.40
CA LYS A 61 0.47 48.98 -21.40
C LYS A 61 0.94 50.22 -20.67
#